data_AF-A0A0C1IKY1-F1
#
_entry.id   AF-A0A0C1IKY1-F1
#
_cell.length_a   1.000
_cell.length_b   1.000
_cell.length_c   1.000
_cell.angle_alpha   90.00
_cell.angle_beta   90.00
_cell.angle_gamma   90.00
#
_symmetry.space_group_name_H-M   'P 1'
#
loop_
_entity.id
_entity.type
_entity.pdbx_description
1 polymer ?
#
loop_
_entity_poly.entity_id
_entity_poly.type
_entity_poly.pdbx_seq_one_letter_code
_entity_poly.pdbx_strand_id
1 'polypeptide(L)'
;MAIPDFPNGFESWQKTHFEVVEALCYLRDLEEDKQPKKFAEFLDRTATDEMYNLALKLTNKYEEQTKDKKRERNLFDEIEEFVAHEVKSL
;
A
#
# COMPACT_ATOMS: atom_id res chain seq x y z
N MET A 1 -10.24 1.60 19.20
CA MET A 1 -9.71 0.77 18.09
C MET A 1 -9.04 -0.43 18.70
N ALA A 2 -9.24 -1.63 18.15
CA ALA A 2 -8.49 -2.80 18.59
C ALA A 2 -7.01 -2.63 18.24
N ILE A 3 -6.11 -3.16 19.06
CA ILE A 3 -4.69 -3.22 18.74
C ILE A 3 -4.56 -4.12 17.50
N PRO A 4 -3.96 -3.66 16.39
CA PRO A 4 -3.78 -4.49 15.21
C PRO A 4 -2.93 -5.71 15.55
N ASP A 5 -3.27 -6.86 14.98
CA ASP A 5 -2.36 -8.00 14.98
C ASP A 5 -1.22 -7.70 14.01
N PHE A 6 0.02 -7.87 14.47
CA PHE A 6 1.23 -7.59 13.69
C PHE A 6 1.93 -8.92 13.41
N PRO A 7 1.54 -9.66 12.35
CA PRO A 7 2.00 -11.03 12.13
C PRO A 7 3.52 -11.14 11.96
N ASN A 8 4.18 -10.09 11.45
CA ASN A 8 5.64 -10.01 11.35
C ASN A 8 6.26 -9.02 12.36
N GLY A 9 5.49 -8.60 13.37
CA GLY A 9 5.88 -7.60 14.36
C GLY A 9 5.69 -6.15 13.91
N PHE A 10 5.57 -5.24 14.89
CA PHE A 10 5.30 -3.82 14.64
C PHE A 10 6.38 -3.16 13.78
N GLU A 11 7.65 -3.55 13.93
CA GLU A 11 8.74 -2.99 13.13
C GLU A 11 8.59 -3.31 11.63
N SER A 12 8.20 -4.54 11.28
CA SER A 12 7.90 -4.90 9.89
C SER A 12 6.70 -4.11 9.39
N TRP A 13 5.62 -4.12 10.18
CA TRP A 13 4.39 -3.46 9.81
C TRP A 13 4.57 -1.96 9.55
N GLN A 14 5.30 -1.24 10.41
CA GLN A 14 5.52 0.20 10.20
C GLN A 14 6.33 0.48 8.93
N LYS A 15 7.30 -0.38 8.58
CA LYS A 15 8.11 -0.23 7.37
C LYS A 15 7.22 -0.48 6.16
N THR A 16 6.48 -1.59 6.16
CA THR A 16 5.51 -1.90 5.11
C THR A 16 4.48 -0.79 4.95
N HIS A 17 3.97 -0.22 6.05
CA HIS A 17 3.01 0.89 5.99
C HIS A 17 3.59 2.13 5.34
N PHE A 18 4.82 2.50 5.71
CA PHE A 18 5.54 3.62 5.10
C PHE A 18 5.69 3.42 3.58
N GLU A 19 6.19 2.26 3.14
CA GLU A 19 6.38 1.98 1.71
C GLU A 19 5.05 1.93 0.94
N VAL A 20 3.98 1.40 1.55
CA VAL A 20 2.63 1.40 0.93
C VAL A 20 2.13 2.82 0.71
N VAL A 21 2.32 3.72 1.69
CA VAL A 21 1.94 5.12 1.56
C VAL A 21 2.76 5.82 0.48
N GLU A 22 4.08 5.60 0.45
CA GLU A 22 4.96 6.14 -0.60
C GLU A 22 4.52 5.66 -1.99
N ALA A 23 4.22 4.36 -2.17
CA ALA A 23 3.73 3.80 -3.42
C ALA A 23 2.38 4.40 -3.86
N LEU A 24 1.43 4.59 -2.93
CA LEU A 24 0.15 5.24 -3.23
C LEU A 24 0.34 6.70 -3.64
N CYS A 25 1.22 7.45 -2.97
CA CYS A 25 1.57 8.82 -3.33
C CYS A 25 2.23 8.88 -4.71
N TYR A 26 3.16 7.97 -4.99
CA TYR A 26 3.82 7.86 -6.28
C TYR A 26 2.81 7.60 -7.41
N LEU A 27 1.91 6.63 -7.24
CA LEU A 27 0.86 6.32 -8.23
C LEU A 27 -0.08 7.50 -8.47
N ARG A 28 -0.33 8.33 -7.46
CA ARG A 28 -1.20 9.52 -7.55
C ARG A 28 -0.54 10.64 -8.35
N ASP A 29 0.78 10.73 -8.25
CA ASP A 29 1.55 11.79 -8.88
C ASP A 29 1.97 11.43 -10.33
N LEU A 30 1.63 10.22 -10.81
CA LEU A 30 1.76 9.83 -12.22
C LEU A 30 0.87 10.70 -13.13
N GLU A 31 1.28 10.88 -14.40
CA GLU A 31 0.44 11.49 -15.43
C GLU A 31 -0.91 10.76 -15.55
N GLU A 32 -1.99 11.50 -15.81
CA GLU A 32 -3.38 10.99 -15.77
C GLU A 32 -3.63 9.79 -16.69
N ASP A 33 -2.88 9.68 -17.80
CA ASP A 33 -2.91 8.55 -18.74
C ASP A 33 -2.18 7.29 -18.23
N LYS A 34 -1.33 7.45 -17.22
CA LYS A 34 -0.56 6.37 -16.56
C LYS A 34 -1.17 5.94 -15.23
N GLN A 35 -2.14 6.68 -14.71
CA GLN A 35 -2.88 6.31 -13.50
C GLN A 35 -3.85 5.15 -13.78
N PRO A 36 -4.03 4.22 -12.83
CA PRO A 36 -5.16 3.28 -12.91
C PRO A 36 -6.48 4.05 -12.95
N LYS A 37 -7.38 3.72 -13.89
CA LYS A 37 -8.63 4.48 -14.14
C LYS A 37 -9.48 4.75 -12.89
N LYS A 38 -9.55 3.78 -11.97
CA LYS A 38 -10.27 3.92 -10.70
C LYS A 38 -9.48 4.66 -9.62
N PHE A 39 -8.16 4.75 -9.76
CA PHE A 39 -7.32 5.53 -8.86
C PHE A 39 -7.37 7.02 -9.19
N ALA A 40 -7.56 7.37 -10.46
CA ALA A 40 -7.83 8.75 -10.89
C ALA A 40 -9.12 9.32 -10.24
N GLU A 41 -10.07 8.50 -9.79
CA GLU A 41 -11.24 8.99 -9.05
C GLU A 41 -10.88 9.49 -7.64
N PHE A 42 -9.70 9.13 -7.10
CA PHE A 42 -9.15 9.64 -5.85
C PHE A 42 -8.34 10.95 -6.04
N LEU A 43 -8.51 11.66 -7.16
CA LEU A 43 -7.77 12.87 -7.54
C LEU A 43 -7.95 14.10 -6.62
N ASP A 44 -8.76 14.01 -5.56
CA ASP A 44 -8.70 15.01 -4.51
C ASP A 44 -7.34 14.85 -3.81
N ARG A 45 -6.38 15.72 -4.15
CA ARG A 45 -4.94 15.61 -3.77
C ARG A 45 -4.70 15.68 -2.25
N THR A 46 -5.75 15.76 -1.46
CA THR A 46 -5.75 15.68 -0.01
C THR A 46 -5.82 14.23 0.44
N ALA A 47 -5.10 13.89 1.52
CA ALA A 47 -5.30 12.60 2.16
C ALA A 47 -6.73 12.53 2.73
N THR A 48 -7.57 11.68 2.12
CA THR A 48 -8.94 11.41 2.58
C THR A 48 -8.93 10.23 3.57
N ASP A 49 -10.00 10.11 4.37
CA ASP A 49 -10.21 8.92 5.20
C ASP A 49 -10.18 7.62 4.37
N GLU A 50 -10.57 7.69 3.09
CA GLU A 50 -10.53 6.56 2.16
C GLU A 50 -9.08 6.16 1.83
N MET A 51 -8.18 7.13 1.63
CA MET A 51 -6.75 6.86 1.43
C MET A 51 -6.12 6.23 2.68
N TYR A 52 -6.42 6.73 3.88
CA TYR A 52 -5.92 6.14 5.12
C TYR A 52 -6.40 4.71 5.31
N ASN A 53 -7.68 4.45 5.03
CA ASN A 53 -8.25 3.11 5.10
C ASN A 53 -7.67 2.19 4.01
N LEU A 54 -7.39 2.70 2.82
CA LEU A 54 -6.77 1.94 1.75
C LEU A 54 -5.35 1.53 2.13
N ALA A 55 -4.52 2.48 2.60
CA ALA A 55 -3.17 2.19 3.07
C ALA A 55 -3.18 1.14 4.18
N LEU A 56 -4.04 1.28 5.19
CA LEU A 56 -4.20 0.31 6.27
C LEU A 56 -4.55 -1.10 5.75
N LYS A 57 -5.53 -1.20 4.84
CA LYS A 57 -5.95 -2.48 4.25
C LYS A 57 -4.81 -3.15 3.47
N LEU A 58 -4.11 -2.38 2.64
CA LEU A 58 -3.01 -2.88 1.82
C LEU A 58 -1.82 -3.33 2.69
N THR A 59 -1.45 -2.56 3.72
CA THR A 59 -0.41 -2.95 4.68
C THR A 59 -0.75 -4.28 5.36
N ASN A 60 -1.96 -4.41 5.92
CA ASN A 60 -2.37 -5.64 6.59
C ASN A 60 -2.41 -6.83 5.63
N LYS A 61 -2.89 -6.60 4.40
CA LYS A 61 -2.96 -7.65 3.37
C LYS A 61 -1.55 -8.13 2.98
N TYR A 62 -0.60 -7.21 2.77
CA TYR A 62 0.78 -7.58 2.45
C TYR A 62 1.46 -8.32 3.61
N GLU A 63 1.33 -7.81 4.84
CA GLU A 63 1.90 -8.42 6.04
C GLU A 63 1.38 -9.85 6.27
N GLU A 64 0.08 -10.10 6.05
CA GLU A 64 -0.49 -11.44 6.15
C GLU A 64 0.00 -12.37 5.02
N GLN A 65 0.10 -11.87 3.78
CA GLN A 65 0.57 -12.66 2.65
C GLN A 65 2.07 -12.99 2.71
N THR A 66 2.85 -12.16 3.39
CA THR A 66 4.30 -12.31 3.51
C THR A 66 4.74 -12.94 4.82
N LYS A 67 3.77 -13.29 5.67
CA LYS A 67 4.02 -14.01 6.90
C LYS A 67 4.86 -15.26 6.65
N ASP A 68 5.94 -15.39 7.43
CA ASP A 68 6.90 -16.48 7.38
C ASP A 68 7.66 -16.64 6.03
N LYS A 69 7.54 -15.68 5.10
CA LYS A 69 8.30 -15.67 3.85
C LYS A 69 9.63 -14.94 4.03
N LYS A 70 10.68 -15.45 3.39
CA LYS A 70 11.93 -14.72 3.26
C LYS A 70 11.79 -13.67 2.17
N ARG A 71 12.23 -12.44 2.45
CA ARG A 71 12.32 -11.38 1.44
C ARG A 71 13.51 -11.66 0.52
N GLU A 72 13.25 -11.68 -0.78
CA GLU A 72 14.27 -11.95 -1.80
C GLU A 72 14.66 -10.68 -2.57
N ARG A 73 13.80 -9.65 -2.59
CA ARG A 73 14.03 -8.38 -3.29
C ARG A 73 13.99 -7.18 -2.33
N ASN A 74 14.21 -5.99 -2.89
CA ASN A 74 14.02 -4.74 -2.19
C ASN A 74 12.55 -4.59 -1.75
N LEU A 75 12.35 -4.16 -0.51
CA LEU A 75 11.03 -3.99 0.10
C LEU A 75 10.15 -3.01 -0.69
N PHE A 76 10.73 -1.90 -1.16
CA PHE A 76 9.97 -0.90 -1.90
C PHE A 76 9.46 -1.45 -3.23
N ASP A 77 10.34 -2.08 -4.03
CA ASP A 77 9.97 -2.65 -5.34
C ASP A 77 8.85 -3.69 -5.20
N GLU A 78 8.93 -4.58 -4.20
CA GLU A 78 7.89 -5.58 -3.93
C GLU A 78 6.54 -4.93 -3.54
N ILE A 79 6.59 -3.86 -2.75
CA ILE A 79 5.38 -3.15 -2.30
C ILE A 79 4.79 -2.29 -3.41
N GLU A 80 5.61 -1.63 -4.23
CA GLU A 80 5.16 -0.88 -5.39
C GLU A 80 4.39 -1.78 -6.37
N GLU A 81 4.98 -2.92 -6.74
CA GLU A 81 4.33 -3.92 -7.61
C GLU A 81 3.01 -4.41 -7.01
N PHE A 82 3.01 -4.71 -5.70
CA PHE A 82 1.82 -5.14 -4.96
C PHE A 82 0.72 -4.08 -4.98
N VAL A 83 1.04 -2.83 -4.60
CA VAL A 83 0.07 -1.73 -4.54
C VAL A 83 -0.49 -1.43 -5.93
N ALA A 84 0.36 -1.39 -6.96
CA ALA A 84 -0.08 -1.17 -8.34
C ALA A 84 -1.03 -2.28 -8.84
N HIS A 85 -0.80 -3.53 -8.44
CA HIS A 85 -1.69 -4.65 -8.75
C HIS A 85 -3.04 -4.51 -8.03
N GLU A 86 -3.01 -4.28 -6.72
CA GLU A 86 -4.20 -4.18 -5.89
C GLU A 86 -5.10 -3.01 -6.31
N VAL A 87 -4.51 -1.83 -6.54
CA VAL A 87 -5.24 -0.63 -6.97
C VAL A 87 -5.88 -0.82 -8.35
N LYS A 88 -5.26 -1.58 -9.27
CA LYS A 88 -5.87 -1.93 -10.56
C LYS A 88 -7.06 -2.89 -10.43
N SER A 89 -7.14 -3.65 -9.34
CA SER A 89 -8.17 -4.67 -9.09
C SER A 89 -9.35 -4.18 -8.25
N LEU A 90 -9.23 -3.00 -7.61
CA LEU A 90 -10.36 -2.25 -7.05
C LEU A 90 -11.39 -1.95 -8.14
#